data_AF-A0A3N4JXC8-F1
#
_entry.id   AF-A0A3N4JXC8-F1
#
_cell.length_a   1.000
_cell.length_b   1.000
_cell.length_c   1.000
_cell.angle_alpha   90.00
_cell.angle_beta   90.00
_cell.angle_gamma   90.00
#
_symmetry.space_group_name_H-M   'P 1'
#
loop_
_entity.id
_entity.type
_entity.pdbx_description
1 polymer ?
#
loop_
_entity_poly.entity_id
_entity_poly.type
_entity_poly.pdbx_seq_one_letter_code
_entity_poly.pdbx_strand_id
1 'polypeptide(L)'
;MDYPEPGKFGYGGRVTSQQWQSLLCGTSAANSIPPMLEIPSPDFSSTAATTYDIDSFIAKAKCLSIARKGLRVQFSPSCLKNICTDVHLYSKIEEKLLSGKRHIHQVPLHHIPHFYLGHLASSLHLPLYVFLPELWSSNLNKNSYVSNHHLQQWMDIGFIPAILQHYPSDIVQHLPVSFNSASMNVFARGRELGIQGGRFESGKRQELHYFLSGRYLKNV
;
A
#
# COMPACT_ATOMS: atom_id res chain seq x y z
N MET A 1 15.51 -46.00 15.83
CA MET A 1 15.85 -44.67 15.30
C MET A 1 16.46 -44.92 13.93
N ASP A 2 15.62 -44.86 12.91
CA ASP A 2 16.03 -45.17 11.54
C ASP A 2 16.70 -43.94 10.95
N TYR A 3 18.03 -43.99 10.83
CA TYR A 3 18.78 -42.94 10.17
C TYR A 3 18.63 -43.09 8.64
N PRO A 4 18.55 -41.99 7.89
CA PRO A 4 18.46 -42.05 6.44
C PRO A 4 19.69 -42.76 5.84
N GLU A 5 19.45 -43.77 4.99
CA GLU A 5 20.51 -44.50 4.31
C GLU A 5 21.26 -43.60 3.32
N PRO A 6 22.60 -43.45 3.45
CA PRO A 6 23.40 -42.66 2.52
C PRO A 6 23.32 -43.22 1.09
N GLY A 7 22.95 -42.37 0.13
CA GLY A 7 22.91 -42.70 -1.31
C GLY A 7 21.51 -42.70 -1.96
N LYS A 8 20.43 -42.74 -1.17
CA LYS A 8 19.06 -42.77 -1.73
C LYS A 8 18.50 -41.40 -2.14
N PHE A 9 19.08 -40.31 -1.64
CA PHE A 9 18.60 -38.93 -1.83
C PHE A 9 19.68 -37.93 -2.31
N GLY A 10 20.76 -38.41 -2.95
CA GLY A 10 21.73 -37.51 -3.60
C GLY A 10 22.69 -36.75 -2.68
N TYR A 11 22.79 -37.11 -1.40
CA TYR A 11 23.84 -36.59 -0.52
C TYR A 11 25.21 -37.17 -0.94
N GLY A 12 25.99 -36.38 -1.66
CA GLY A 12 27.36 -36.70 -2.06
C GLY A 12 28.31 -36.59 -0.88
N GLY A 13 28.52 -37.70 -0.17
CA GLY A 13 29.54 -37.81 0.86
C GLY A 13 29.21 -38.88 1.89
N ARG A 14 30.17 -39.77 2.20
CA ARG A 14 30.05 -40.78 3.28
C ARG A 14 30.10 -40.09 4.64
N VAL A 15 29.00 -39.44 5.04
CA VAL A 15 28.81 -38.93 6.40
C VAL A 15 28.45 -40.11 7.29
N THR A 16 29.29 -40.45 8.26
CA THR A 16 29.05 -41.57 9.18
C THR A 16 27.93 -41.23 10.16
N SER A 17 27.29 -42.24 10.74
CA SER A 17 26.21 -42.05 11.74
C SER A 17 26.64 -41.17 12.92
N GLN A 18 27.93 -41.24 13.29
CA GLN A 18 28.51 -40.44 14.36
C GLN A 18 28.62 -38.95 13.99
N GLN A 19 28.97 -38.65 12.73
CA GLN A 19 28.99 -37.27 12.21
C GLN A 19 27.59 -36.68 12.12
N TRP A 20 26.58 -37.47 11.75
CA TRP A 20 25.18 -37.06 11.77
C TRP A 20 24.68 -36.71 13.18
N GLN A 21 25.04 -37.51 14.17
CA GLN A 21 24.67 -37.24 15.56
C GLN A 21 25.32 -35.95 16.07
N SER A 22 26.59 -35.70 15.72
CA SER A 22 27.26 -34.43 16.07
C SER A 22 26.65 -33.20 15.38
N LEU A 23 26.21 -33.32 14.13
CA LEU A 23 25.52 -32.24 13.38
C LEU A 23 24.16 -31.90 13.99
N LEU A 24 23.37 -32.91 14.33
CA LEU A 24 21.97 -32.72 14.76
C LEU A 24 21.83 -32.45 16.25
N CYS A 25 22.75 -32.95 17.09
CA CYS A 25 22.68 -32.81 18.55
C CYS A 25 23.67 -31.78 19.11
N GLY A 26 24.52 -31.17 18.27
CA GLY A 26 25.58 -30.25 18.68
C GLY A 26 26.85 -30.97 19.13
N THR A 27 28.01 -30.39 18.82
CA THR A 27 29.32 -30.98 19.15
C THR A 27 29.71 -30.67 20.60
N SER A 28 29.86 -31.69 21.44
CA SER A 28 30.48 -31.56 22.77
C SER A 28 31.99 -31.83 22.71
N ALA A 29 32.76 -31.05 21.95
CA ALA A 29 34.23 -31.04 22.08
C ALA A 29 34.84 -29.80 21.43
N ALA A 30 35.71 -29.11 22.16
CA ALA A 30 36.32 -27.85 21.82
C ALA A 30 37.34 -27.87 20.66
N ASN A 31 37.45 -28.95 19.87
CA ASN A 31 38.54 -29.10 18.86
C ASN A 31 38.19 -29.89 17.59
N SER A 32 36.91 -30.09 17.24
CA SER A 32 36.56 -30.69 15.95
C SER A 32 36.09 -29.63 14.96
N ILE A 33 36.78 -29.53 13.81
CA ILE A 33 36.31 -28.76 12.65
C ILE A 33 34.87 -29.21 12.34
N PRO A 34 33.89 -28.29 12.24
CA PRO A 34 32.52 -28.68 11.97
C PRO A 34 32.45 -29.41 10.62
N PRO A 35 31.74 -30.55 10.54
CA PRO A 35 31.57 -31.26 9.28
C PRO A 35 30.89 -30.32 8.26
N MET A 36 31.59 -30.07 7.16
CA MET A 36 31.10 -29.22 6.08
C MET A 36 30.17 -30.06 5.20
N LEU A 37 28.91 -29.64 5.09
CA LEU A 37 27.99 -30.22 4.14
C LEU A 37 28.30 -29.64 2.75
N GLU A 38 29.12 -30.33 1.97
CA GLU A 38 29.25 -30.02 0.55
C GLU A 38 27.98 -30.50 -0.15
N ILE A 39 27.08 -29.57 -0.44
CA ILE A 39 25.99 -29.83 -1.37
C ILE A 39 26.66 -29.86 -2.75
N PRO A 40 26.70 -31.02 -3.46
CA PRO A 40 27.24 -31.06 -4.80
C PRO A 40 26.49 -30.01 -5.61
N SER A 41 27.20 -29.01 -6.11
CA SER A 41 26.60 -28.06 -7.05
C SER A 41 26.26 -28.92 -8.25
N PRO A 42 24.98 -29.16 -8.55
CA PRO A 42 24.71 -29.94 -9.72
C PRO A 42 25.14 -29.07 -10.91
N ASP A 43 25.85 -29.65 -11.87
CA ASP A 43 26.15 -29.05 -13.19
C ASP A 43 24.85 -28.90 -14.02
N PHE A 44 23.80 -28.33 -13.42
CA PHE A 44 22.56 -28.04 -14.09
C PHE A 44 22.66 -26.66 -14.74
N SER A 45 22.99 -26.68 -16.03
CA SER A 45 22.39 -25.74 -16.99
C SER A 45 20.87 -26.03 -17.10
N SER A 46 20.16 -25.95 -15.99
CA SER A 46 18.69 -25.94 -15.98
C SER A 46 18.27 -24.51 -15.74
N THR A 47 17.62 -23.90 -16.72
CA THR A 47 16.83 -22.69 -16.48
C THR A 47 15.79 -23.03 -15.41
N ALA A 48 16.09 -22.68 -14.16
CA ALA A 48 15.16 -22.88 -13.05
C ALA A 48 13.89 -22.08 -13.38
N ALA A 49 12.78 -22.79 -13.57
CA ALA A 49 11.49 -22.16 -13.75
C ALA A 49 11.05 -21.61 -12.38
N THR A 50 11.37 -20.35 -12.12
CA THR A 50 10.96 -19.67 -10.89
C THR A 50 9.48 -19.33 -10.99
N THR A 51 8.67 -19.97 -10.16
CA THR A 51 7.26 -19.59 -9.94
C THR A 51 7.19 -18.68 -8.73
N TYR A 52 6.49 -17.56 -8.85
CA TYR A 52 6.23 -16.64 -7.74
C TYR A 52 4.76 -16.73 -7.33
N ASP A 53 4.52 -16.84 -6.03
CA ASP A 53 3.20 -16.56 -5.46
C ASP A 53 3.13 -15.07 -5.15
N ILE A 54 2.11 -14.37 -5.65
CA ILE A 54 1.94 -12.92 -5.48
C ILE A 54 0.71 -12.70 -4.61
N ASP A 55 0.93 -12.58 -3.30
CA ASP A 55 -0.14 -12.32 -2.33
C ASP A 55 -0.68 -10.87 -2.41
N SER A 56 0.15 -9.93 -2.87
CA SER A 56 -0.24 -8.54 -3.05
C SER A 56 0.68 -7.81 -4.03
N PHE A 57 0.17 -6.74 -4.63
CA PHE A 57 0.98 -5.80 -5.40
C PHE A 57 0.57 -4.37 -5.08
N ILE A 58 1.54 -3.47 -5.19
CA ILE A 58 1.33 -2.02 -5.12
C ILE A 58 1.95 -1.40 -6.35
N ALA A 59 1.35 -0.33 -6.86
CA ALA A 59 1.89 0.42 -7.99
C ALA A 59 1.81 1.92 -7.71
N LYS A 60 2.83 2.65 -8.18
CA LYS A 60 2.81 4.11 -8.23
C LYS A 60 2.35 4.54 -9.62
N ALA A 61 1.38 5.44 -9.68
CA ALA A 61 0.86 5.99 -10.92
C ALA A 61 1.19 7.49 -10.99
N LYS A 62 1.48 7.98 -12.20
CA LYS A 62 1.76 9.41 -12.45
C LYS A 62 0.49 10.22 -12.73
N CYS A 63 -0.57 9.59 -13.23
CA CYS A 63 -1.84 10.24 -13.56
C CYS A 63 -3.00 9.24 -13.49
N LEU A 64 -4.24 9.75 -13.57
CA LEU A 64 -5.45 8.95 -13.42
C LEU A 64 -5.81 8.11 -14.65
N SER A 65 -5.06 8.26 -15.75
CA SER A 65 -5.20 7.44 -16.96
C SER A 65 -5.04 5.92 -16.72
N ILE A 66 -4.45 5.52 -15.57
CA ILE A 66 -4.38 4.13 -15.13
C ILE A 66 -5.77 3.49 -14.93
N ALA A 67 -6.78 4.30 -14.60
CA ALA A 67 -8.14 3.86 -14.35
C ALA A 67 -8.95 3.74 -15.65
N ARG A 68 -8.45 2.94 -16.61
CA ARG A 68 -9.04 2.80 -17.96
C ARG A 68 -10.50 2.38 -17.97
N LYS A 69 -10.91 1.54 -17.01
CA LYS A 69 -12.30 1.08 -16.82
C LYS A 69 -13.15 2.04 -15.97
N GLY A 70 -12.54 3.08 -15.42
CA GLY A 70 -13.16 4.07 -14.55
C GLY A 70 -12.66 4.03 -13.11
N LEU A 71 -13.02 5.06 -12.37
CA LEU A 71 -12.64 5.31 -10.98
C LEU A 71 -13.90 5.63 -10.18
N ARG A 72 -14.12 4.92 -9.06
CA ARG A 72 -15.16 5.28 -8.09
C ARG A 72 -14.55 6.13 -6.99
N VAL A 73 -14.73 7.45 -7.10
CA VAL A 73 -14.03 8.45 -6.29
C VAL A 73 -14.87 8.96 -5.12
N GLN A 74 -14.21 9.28 -4.00
CA GLN A 74 -14.77 10.06 -2.90
C GLN A 74 -14.26 11.51 -2.99
N PHE A 75 -15.17 12.46 -3.22
CA PHE A 75 -14.84 13.90 -3.20
C PHE A 75 -14.71 14.46 -1.78
N SER A 76 -15.11 13.69 -0.76
CA SER A 76 -14.92 14.00 0.65
C SER A 76 -14.40 12.76 1.38
N PRO A 77 -13.10 12.44 1.22
CA PRO A 77 -12.50 11.21 1.71
C PRO A 77 -12.47 11.15 3.24
N SER A 78 -12.57 9.94 3.76
CA SER A 78 -12.51 9.65 5.20
C SER A 78 -11.13 9.13 5.60
N CYS A 79 -10.59 9.62 6.71
CA CYS A 79 -9.34 9.10 7.29
C CYS A 79 -9.46 7.66 7.80
N LEU A 80 -10.69 7.15 7.98
CA LEU A 80 -10.94 5.77 8.41
C LEU A 80 -10.45 4.72 7.39
N LYS A 81 -10.24 5.13 6.14
CA LYS A 81 -9.74 4.26 5.05
C LYS A 81 -8.23 4.33 4.88
N ASN A 82 -7.55 5.14 5.67
CA ASN A 82 -6.11 5.24 5.59
C ASN A 82 -5.47 3.90 5.94
N ILE A 83 -4.30 3.66 5.35
CA ILE A 83 -3.48 2.51 5.69
C ILE A 83 -2.99 2.74 7.12
N CYS A 84 -3.47 1.92 8.04
CA CYS A 84 -3.13 1.99 9.47
C CYS A 84 -2.13 0.90 9.89
N THR A 85 -1.91 -0.11 9.06
CA THR A 85 -1.04 -1.25 9.34
C THR A 85 0.28 -1.11 8.60
N ASP A 86 1.32 -1.75 9.14
CA ASP A 86 2.57 -1.87 8.41
C ASP A 86 2.37 -2.74 7.16
N VAL A 87 2.80 -2.21 6.02
CA VAL A 87 2.79 -2.88 4.72
C VAL A 87 4.19 -3.25 4.26
N HIS A 88 5.21 -3.04 5.13
CA HIS A 88 6.63 -3.29 4.88
C HIS A 88 7.18 -2.55 3.65
N LEU A 89 6.56 -1.42 3.30
CA LEU A 89 6.98 -0.55 2.21
C LEU A 89 7.36 0.82 2.74
N TYR A 90 8.43 1.37 2.19
CA TYR A 90 9.03 2.62 2.63
C TYR A 90 9.21 3.59 1.47
N SER A 91 9.13 4.89 1.77
CA SER A 91 9.49 5.96 0.83
C SER A 91 10.58 6.84 1.43
N LYS A 92 11.48 7.30 0.57
CA LYS A 92 12.42 8.37 0.92
C LYS A 92 11.68 9.69 0.93
N ILE A 93 11.72 10.42 2.04
CA ILE A 93 11.18 11.77 2.19
C ILE A 93 12.32 12.72 2.55
N GLU A 94 12.41 13.85 1.85
CA GLU A 94 13.37 14.91 2.12
C GLU A 94 12.75 15.94 3.05
N GLU A 95 13.35 16.18 4.22
CA GLU A 95 12.95 17.23 5.15
C GLU A 95 13.96 18.38 5.10
N LYS A 96 13.46 19.60 4.89
CA LYS A 96 14.26 20.82 4.93
C LYS A 96 14.31 21.34 6.36
N LEU A 97 15.46 21.23 6.99
CA LEU A 97 15.69 21.71 8.35
C LEU A 97 15.79 23.23 8.38
N LEU A 98 15.51 23.83 9.55
CA LEU A 98 15.67 25.27 9.79
C LEU A 98 17.10 25.76 9.52
N SER A 99 18.09 24.88 9.67
CA SER A 99 19.49 25.14 9.35
C SER A 99 19.78 25.25 7.85
N GLY A 100 18.78 25.06 6.98
CA GLY A 100 18.92 25.00 5.52
C GLY A 100 19.44 23.67 4.99
N LYS A 101 19.85 22.74 5.88
CA LYS A 101 20.27 21.39 5.51
C LYS A 101 19.07 20.53 5.12
N ARG A 102 19.29 19.57 4.21
CA ARG A 102 18.30 18.59 3.78
C ARG A 102 18.62 17.24 4.41
N HIS A 103 17.64 16.62 5.05
CA HIS A 103 17.76 15.29 5.62
C HIS A 103 16.85 14.32 4.88
N ILE A 104 17.35 13.12 4.55
CA ILE A 104 16.55 12.09 3.87
C ILE A 104 16.12 11.04 4.89
N HIS A 105 14.82 10.89 5.08
CA HIS A 105 14.20 9.92 5.97
C HIS A 105 13.64 8.74 5.17
N GLN A 106 13.79 7.53 5.71
CA GLN A 106 13.07 6.35 5.23
C GLN A 106 11.78 6.21 6.05
N VAL A 107 10.64 6.48 5.42
CA VAL A 107 9.34 6.58 6.11
C VAL A 107 8.43 5.43 5.66
N PRO A 108 7.89 4.62 6.58
CA PRO A 108 6.86 3.62 6.25
C PRO A 108 5.66 4.27 5.57
N LEU A 109 5.10 3.66 4.53
CA LEU A 109 4.00 4.26 3.76
C LEU A 109 2.81 4.67 4.65
N HIS A 110 2.46 3.85 5.63
CA HIS A 110 1.33 4.12 6.54
C HIS A 110 1.57 5.31 7.49
N HIS A 111 2.80 5.83 7.59
CA HIS A 111 3.14 7.05 8.34
C HIS A 111 3.21 8.31 7.46
N ILE A 112 3.15 8.17 6.14
CA ILE A 112 3.14 9.31 5.23
C ILE A 112 1.71 9.85 5.19
N PRO A 113 1.47 11.18 5.30
CA PRO A 113 0.14 11.75 5.14
C PRO A 113 -0.48 11.32 3.80
N HIS A 114 -1.65 10.70 3.87
CA HIS A 114 -2.35 10.22 2.68
C HIS A 114 -3.86 10.14 2.93
N PHE A 115 -4.61 10.00 1.85
CA PHE A 115 -6.03 9.72 1.93
C PHE A 115 -6.46 8.76 0.83
N TYR A 116 -7.53 8.02 1.11
CA TYR A 116 -8.19 7.16 0.14
C TYR A 116 -8.98 8.00 -0.85
N LEU A 117 -8.54 8.06 -2.11
CA LEU A 117 -9.24 8.79 -3.16
C LEU A 117 -10.44 7.99 -3.67
N GLY A 118 -10.31 6.67 -3.77
CA GLY A 118 -11.34 5.82 -4.37
C GLY A 118 -10.80 4.46 -4.75
N HIS A 119 -11.46 3.79 -5.68
CA HIS A 119 -10.99 2.51 -6.20
C HIS A 119 -11.25 2.38 -7.70
N LEU A 120 -10.35 1.66 -8.38
CA LEU A 120 -10.49 1.40 -9.81
C LEU A 120 -11.71 0.51 -10.05
N ALA A 121 -12.44 0.78 -11.12
CA ALA A 121 -13.51 -0.08 -11.60
C ALA A 121 -12.90 -1.32 -12.25
N SER A 122 -12.68 -2.38 -11.48
CA SER A 122 -12.11 -3.63 -11.96
C SER A 122 -12.76 -4.82 -11.27
N SER A 123 -12.48 -6.04 -11.74
CA SER A 123 -12.93 -7.27 -11.04
C SER A 123 -12.26 -7.42 -9.67
N LEU A 124 -11.10 -6.79 -9.48
CA LEU A 124 -10.40 -6.68 -8.21
C LEU A 124 -10.73 -5.34 -7.54
N HIS A 125 -10.85 -5.35 -6.21
CA HIS A 125 -10.97 -4.12 -5.44
C HIS A 125 -9.58 -3.49 -5.29
N LEU A 126 -9.22 -2.59 -6.21
CA LEU A 126 -7.92 -1.91 -6.21
C LEU A 126 -8.08 -0.49 -5.65
N PRO A 127 -7.75 -0.27 -4.36
CA PRO A 127 -7.84 1.05 -3.75
C PRO A 127 -6.78 1.99 -4.32
N LEU A 128 -7.15 3.25 -4.50
CA LEU A 128 -6.29 4.31 -4.96
C LEU A 128 -6.10 5.31 -3.81
N TYR A 129 -4.84 5.49 -3.43
CA TYR A 129 -4.43 6.41 -2.38
C TYR A 129 -3.63 7.56 -2.98
N VAL A 130 -3.81 8.76 -2.41
CA VAL A 130 -3.01 9.94 -2.73
C VAL A 130 -2.11 10.22 -1.54
N PHE A 131 -0.80 10.21 -1.77
CA PHE A 131 0.22 10.49 -0.77
C PHE A 131 0.70 11.94 -0.89
N LEU A 132 0.85 12.60 0.26
CA LEU A 132 1.26 13.99 0.40
C LEU A 132 2.57 14.05 1.23
N PRO A 133 3.71 13.64 0.66
CA PRO A 133 4.96 13.51 1.41
C PRO A 133 5.47 14.84 1.98
N GLU A 134 5.17 15.96 1.32
CA GLU A 134 5.56 17.31 1.80
C GLU A 134 4.83 17.73 3.09
N LEU A 135 3.74 17.05 3.47
CA LEU A 135 3.06 17.29 4.76
C LEU A 135 3.68 16.50 5.90
N TRP A 136 4.62 15.59 5.61
CA TRP A 136 5.32 14.83 6.63
C TRP A 136 6.40 15.69 7.31
N SER A 137 6.55 15.54 8.62
CA SER A 137 7.70 16.08 9.37
C SER A 137 8.12 15.09 10.44
N SER A 138 9.42 15.06 10.74
CA SER A 138 9.96 14.21 11.80
C SER A 138 9.40 14.53 13.18
N ASN A 139 8.92 15.77 13.38
CA ASN A 139 8.46 16.29 14.67
C ASN A 139 6.97 16.05 14.93
N LEU A 140 6.21 15.68 13.89
CA LEU A 140 4.79 15.36 14.02
C LEU A 140 4.63 13.91 14.49
N ASN A 141 3.52 13.63 15.18
CA ASN A 141 3.13 12.26 15.49
C ASN A 141 3.07 11.45 14.18
N LYS A 142 3.53 10.19 14.24
CA LYS A 142 3.58 9.24 13.12
C LYS A 142 2.17 8.80 12.68
N ASN A 143 1.35 9.74 12.23
CA ASN A 143 0.02 9.45 11.68
C ASN A 143 -0.05 9.88 10.22
N SER A 144 -0.91 9.20 9.47
CA SER A 144 -1.19 9.50 8.07
C SER A 144 -2.27 10.55 7.87
N TYR A 145 -2.67 11.25 8.94
CA TYR A 145 -3.85 12.12 8.91
C TYR A 145 -3.60 13.35 8.03
N VAL A 146 -4.59 13.66 7.18
CA VAL A 146 -4.63 14.87 6.37
C VAL A 146 -5.80 15.70 6.86
N SER A 147 -5.55 16.95 7.24
CA SER A 147 -6.61 17.85 7.71
C SER A 147 -7.61 18.17 6.60
N ASN A 148 -8.87 18.44 6.99
CA ASN A 148 -9.91 18.86 6.04
C ASN A 148 -9.49 20.09 5.21
N HIS A 149 -8.69 21.00 5.78
CA HIS A 149 -8.16 22.15 5.04
C HIS A 149 -7.29 21.72 3.85
N HIS A 150 -6.33 20.80 4.07
CA HIS A 150 -5.48 20.30 2.98
C HIS A 150 -6.27 19.46 1.98
N LEU A 151 -7.24 18.65 2.45
CA LEU A 151 -8.15 17.91 1.56
C LEU A 151 -8.96 18.87 0.70
N GLN A 152 -9.51 19.93 1.29
CA GLN A 152 -10.25 20.96 0.58
C GLN A 152 -9.37 21.64 -0.47
N GLN A 153 -8.14 22.04 -0.12
CA GLN A 153 -7.22 22.64 -1.10
C GLN A 153 -6.93 21.69 -2.26
N TRP A 154 -6.61 20.42 -1.97
CA TRP A 154 -6.31 19.45 -3.01
C TRP A 154 -7.50 19.20 -3.94
N MET A 155 -8.71 19.11 -3.37
CA MET A 155 -9.95 18.89 -4.10
C MET A 155 -10.36 20.11 -4.93
N ASP A 156 -10.46 21.28 -4.30
CA ASP A 156 -11.06 22.48 -4.89
C ASP A 156 -10.10 23.18 -5.87
N ILE A 157 -8.78 23.06 -5.68
CA ILE A 157 -7.77 23.72 -6.53
C ILE A 157 -7.29 22.78 -7.64
N GLY A 158 -7.09 21.51 -7.33
CA GLY A 158 -6.50 20.54 -8.25
C GLY A 158 -7.53 19.62 -8.87
N PHE A 159 -8.09 18.73 -8.05
CA PHE A 159 -8.80 17.56 -8.55
C PHE A 159 -10.15 17.87 -9.21
N ILE A 160 -11.02 18.64 -8.54
CA ILE A 160 -12.35 18.96 -9.05
C ILE A 160 -12.22 19.79 -10.35
N PRO A 161 -11.45 20.89 -10.41
CA PRO A 161 -11.29 21.64 -11.66
C PRO A 161 -10.80 20.78 -12.83
N ALA A 162 -9.82 19.89 -12.60
CA ALA A 162 -9.30 19.00 -13.63
C ALA A 162 -10.39 18.05 -14.16
N ILE A 163 -11.25 17.52 -13.28
CA ILE A 163 -12.40 16.71 -13.70
C ILE A 163 -13.42 17.55 -14.49
N LEU A 164 -13.81 18.71 -13.97
CA LEU A 164 -14.82 19.57 -14.59
C LEU A 164 -14.39 20.05 -15.98
N GLN A 165 -13.09 20.23 -16.23
CA GLN A 165 -12.55 20.65 -17.52
C GLN A 165 -12.65 19.56 -18.60
N HIS A 166 -12.56 18.28 -18.23
CA HIS A 166 -12.42 17.17 -19.18
C HIS A 166 -13.65 16.27 -19.31
N TYR A 167 -14.66 16.48 -18.47
CA TYR A 167 -15.90 15.71 -18.48
C TYR A 167 -17.03 16.49 -19.18
N PRO A 168 -17.93 15.79 -19.89
CA PRO A 168 -19.08 16.42 -20.53
C PRO A 168 -20.12 16.89 -19.50
N SER A 169 -20.90 17.91 -19.87
CA SER A 169 -21.83 18.61 -18.96
C SER A 169 -22.90 17.71 -18.36
N ASP A 170 -23.35 16.68 -19.09
CA ASP A 170 -24.31 15.67 -18.63
C ASP A 170 -23.79 14.82 -17.48
N ILE A 171 -22.47 14.63 -17.38
CA ILE A 171 -21.83 13.98 -16.23
C ILE A 171 -21.54 15.00 -15.13
N VAL A 172 -20.98 16.16 -15.49
CA VAL A 172 -20.56 17.20 -14.56
C VAL A 172 -21.71 17.68 -13.67
N GLN A 173 -22.93 17.80 -14.19
CA GLN A 173 -24.11 18.22 -13.41
C GLN A 173 -24.43 17.29 -12.22
N HIS A 174 -23.89 16.07 -12.19
CA HIS A 174 -24.08 15.11 -11.11
C HIS A 174 -22.89 15.02 -10.15
N LEU A 175 -21.80 15.76 -10.41
CA LEU A 175 -20.60 15.78 -9.58
C LEU A 175 -20.65 16.92 -8.56
N PRO A 176 -20.03 16.76 -7.37
CA PRO A 176 -19.83 17.86 -6.45
C PRO A 176 -18.96 18.94 -7.07
N VAL A 177 -19.32 20.20 -6.83
CA VAL A 177 -18.56 21.37 -7.30
C VAL A 177 -17.45 21.79 -6.33
N SER A 178 -17.45 21.25 -5.10
CA SER A 178 -16.43 21.50 -4.09
C SER A 178 -16.37 20.38 -3.05
N PHE A 179 -15.26 20.30 -2.31
CA PHE A 179 -15.12 19.45 -1.13
C PHE A 179 -16.20 19.72 -0.09
N ASN A 180 -16.57 20.99 0.11
CA ASN A 180 -17.63 21.35 1.05
C ASN A 180 -19.00 20.82 0.57
N SER A 181 -19.33 20.98 -0.72
CA SER A 181 -20.55 20.42 -1.31
C SER A 181 -20.60 18.90 -1.16
N ALA A 182 -19.48 18.21 -1.47
CA ALA A 182 -19.37 16.76 -1.27
C ALA A 182 -19.55 16.35 0.20
N SER A 183 -18.96 17.11 1.13
CA SER A 183 -19.07 16.86 2.57
C SER A 183 -20.50 17.02 3.08
N MET A 184 -21.22 18.04 2.58
CA MET A 184 -22.63 18.25 2.89
C MET A 184 -23.51 17.13 2.32
N ASN A 185 -23.25 16.65 1.11
CA ASN A 185 -23.98 15.51 0.54
C ASN A 185 -23.77 14.24 1.38
N VAL A 186 -22.54 13.98 1.83
CA VAL A 186 -22.23 12.87 2.74
C VAL A 186 -22.98 13.01 4.07
N PHE A 187 -23.00 14.21 4.64
CA PHE A 187 -23.72 14.49 5.89
C PHE A 187 -25.23 14.31 5.75
N ALA A 188 -25.83 14.88 4.70
CA ALA A 188 -27.26 14.77 4.41
C ALA A 188 -27.68 13.31 4.22
N ARG A 189 -26.94 12.56 3.42
CA ARG A 189 -27.20 11.12 3.21
C ARG A 189 -27.08 10.31 4.51
N GLY A 190 -26.13 10.65 5.37
CA GLY A 190 -26.02 10.05 6.69
C GLY A 190 -27.26 10.30 7.56
N ARG A 191 -27.82 11.50 7.50
CA ARG A 191 -29.06 11.88 8.22
C ARG A 191 -30.30 11.18 7.68
N GLU A 192 -30.43 11.07 6.35
CA GLU A 192 -31.56 10.41 5.68
C GLU A 192 -31.68 8.94 6.06
N LEU A 193 -30.55 8.26 6.24
CA LEU A 193 -30.52 6.83 6.55
C LEU A 193 -30.62 6.53 8.05
N GLY A 194 -31.05 7.51 8.84
CA GLY A 194 -31.33 7.33 10.27
C GLY A 194 -30.07 7.08 11.11
N ILE A 195 -28.88 7.45 10.62
CA ILE A 195 -27.65 7.42 11.43
C ILE A 195 -27.69 8.60 12.40
N GLN A 196 -28.54 8.50 13.42
CA GLN A 196 -28.56 9.42 14.56
C GLN A 196 -27.85 8.78 15.76
N GLY A 197 -26.97 9.51 16.42
CA GLY A 197 -26.57 9.22 17.81
C GLY A 197 -25.36 8.31 18.05
N GLY A 198 -24.75 7.71 17.03
CA GLY A 198 -23.42 7.10 17.17
C GLY A 198 -22.37 8.19 17.09
N ARG A 199 -21.49 8.32 18.10
CA ARG A 199 -20.34 9.25 18.14
C ARG A 199 -19.81 9.51 16.73
N PHE A 200 -19.55 10.78 16.37
CA PHE A 200 -18.78 11.14 15.16
C PHE A 200 -17.43 10.38 15.04
N GLU A 201 -17.01 9.71 16.11
CA GLU A 201 -15.86 8.82 16.22
C GLU A 201 -16.08 7.35 15.79
N SER A 202 -17.31 6.88 15.55
CA SER A 202 -17.58 5.47 15.26
C SER A 202 -18.06 5.25 13.83
N GLY A 203 -17.10 4.99 12.92
CA GLY A 203 -17.19 4.02 11.80
C GLY A 203 -18.33 4.13 10.75
N LYS A 204 -19.32 5.00 10.92
CA LYS A 204 -20.55 5.05 10.12
C LYS A 204 -20.69 6.38 9.38
N ARG A 205 -19.57 6.98 8.97
CA ARG A 205 -19.62 8.00 7.92
C ARG A 205 -19.95 7.27 6.62
N GLN A 206 -21.15 7.50 6.08
CA GLN A 206 -21.47 6.91 4.78
C GLN A 206 -20.58 7.46 3.70
N GLU A 207 -20.09 6.56 2.87
CA GLU A 207 -19.13 6.87 1.83
C GLU A 207 -19.87 7.12 0.53
N LEU A 208 -19.86 8.38 0.09
CA LEU A 208 -20.47 8.77 -1.17
C LEU A 208 -19.43 8.64 -2.28
N HIS A 209 -19.66 7.68 -3.18
CA HIS A 209 -18.81 7.45 -4.34
C HIS A 209 -19.48 7.93 -5.62
N TYR A 210 -18.67 8.54 -6.47
CA TYR A 210 -19.06 8.99 -7.80
C TYR A 210 -18.26 8.23 -8.85
N PHE A 211 -18.91 7.82 -9.94
CA PHE A 211 -18.23 7.08 -11.00
C PHE A 211 -17.67 8.04 -12.06
N LEU A 212 -16.36 8.01 -12.22
CA LEU A 212 -15.63 8.73 -13.25
C LEU A 212 -15.23 7.73 -14.33
N SER A 213 -15.84 7.86 -15.52
CA SER A 213 -15.54 6.97 -16.65
C SER A 213 -14.10 7.14 -17.14
N GLY A 214 -13.37 6.03 -17.29
CA GLY A 214 -11.96 6.04 -17.68
C GLY A 214 -11.68 6.62 -19.07
N ARG A 215 -12.72 6.77 -19.90
CA ARG A 215 -12.63 7.42 -21.22
C ARG A 215 -12.17 8.88 -21.14
N TYR A 216 -12.49 9.59 -20.05
CA TYR A 216 -12.14 11.00 -19.85
C TYR A 216 -10.93 11.20 -18.93
N LEU A 217 -10.59 10.20 -18.10
CA LEU A 217 -9.44 10.25 -17.18
C LEU A 217 -8.06 10.27 -17.87
N LYS A 218 -7.99 10.07 -19.18
CA LYS A 218 -6.73 10.16 -19.93
C LYS A 218 -6.15 11.57 -19.93
N ASN A 219 -7.01 12.57 -19.83
CA ASN A 219 -6.66 13.98 -19.92
C ASN A 219 -6.64 14.67 -18.56
N VAL A 220 -6.88 13.92 -17.47
CA VAL A 220 -6.95 14.39 -16.08
C VAL A 220 -5.66 14.04 -15.34
#